data_AF-A0A090LQS6-F1
#
_entry.id   AF-A0A090LQS6-F1
#
_cell.length_a   1.000
_cell.length_b   1.000
_cell.length_c   1.000
_cell.angle_alpha   90.00
_cell.angle_beta   90.00
_cell.angle_gamma   90.00
#
_symmetry.space_group_name_H-M   'P 1'
#
loop_
_entity.id
_entity.type
_entity.pdbx_description
1 polymer ?
#
loop_
_entity_poly.entity_id
_entity_poly.type
_entity_poly.pdbx_seq_one_letter_code
_entity_poly.pdbx_strand_id
1 'polypeptide(L)'
;MKSFIIITIFSFLGLLSGLPFIHDLSSADIPTILNSMITSDANKAGSDDIKLDYQDMASHKDTDHDNSKKPFFEKVNPSLLAKPTYVSFINLLSTYTTPSIDQPDQTTSGRSTAFQNFLDSIKSTLPMQTTFNYLKANKFITGEWSDFEKTLVNLWLTPYESGNSGFKEVFSGAISNGQVVGFSNWIQFYLLEKSNNINYHGWFTRDKGAEISLQFSWGSSIAAEKSILIGTSPEFEIAAYTLLALTETSESSFTYDAFSIDISVNTTNDNGVKRISSAYPGKGSGSGSNTPPKGEPTKKPSTGSNDQALQQLVNTMRATDEDKPQKGDIIMNWGSKVSGTKDESPAPLFTKVNESIFTRPVYAKLIDVYNANLFSPQVCDQEMEISGNKKQLLDAVTKEFVNTKVFQLAFQYLKDQGKVSGSVDDYYPTLFQLWFGTYSRCHGTLGSSGWEHVFSGEWKGKEVDGQHDWVRYYLIEKNNGINYHGYDSHDSNLIGTFQYTWSSYLKKIGGFFTDTSPSFDFSILTVCALAHSGSNGCRFNLDGYPIYITSYTQECTGGKCLSTAYPSDKS
;
A
#
# COMPACT_ATOMS: atom_id res chain seq x y z
N MET A 1 -57.46 -5.78 49.64
CA MET A 1 -56.55 -6.82 49.10
C MET A 1 -56.59 -6.78 47.58
N LYS A 2 -55.61 -6.13 46.96
CA LYS A 2 -55.28 -6.28 45.53
C LYS A 2 -53.75 -6.13 45.45
N SER A 3 -53.04 -7.22 45.18
CA SER A 3 -51.61 -7.22 44.89
C SER A 3 -51.38 -6.65 43.49
N PHE A 4 -50.52 -5.65 43.38
CA PHE A 4 -49.95 -5.20 42.12
C PHE A 4 -48.56 -5.80 41.96
N ILE A 5 -48.36 -6.49 40.82
CA ILE A 5 -47.07 -6.95 40.33
C ILE A 5 -46.37 -5.74 39.69
N ILE A 6 -45.19 -5.39 40.20
CA ILE A 6 -44.32 -4.37 39.62
C ILE A 6 -43.47 -5.05 38.54
N ILE A 7 -43.76 -4.77 37.27
CA ILE A 7 -42.91 -5.11 36.14
C ILE A 7 -41.86 -4.00 36.02
N THR A 8 -40.60 -4.36 36.25
CA THR A 8 -39.46 -3.45 36.09
C THR A 8 -39.08 -3.44 34.62
N ILE A 9 -39.45 -2.38 33.90
CA ILE A 9 -38.94 -2.09 32.55
C ILE A 9 -37.58 -1.44 32.73
N PHE A 10 -36.50 -2.16 32.42
CA PHE A 10 -35.18 -1.55 32.23
C PHE A 10 -35.22 -0.79 30.89
N SER A 11 -35.47 0.52 30.97
CA SER A 11 -35.18 1.45 29.88
C SER A 11 -33.67 1.61 29.77
N PHE A 12 -33.08 1.02 28.73
CA PHE A 12 -31.72 1.32 28.28
C PHE A 12 -31.70 2.73 27.65
N LEU A 13 -31.77 3.75 28.51
CA LEU A 13 -31.27 5.09 28.20
C LEU A 13 -30.04 5.30 29.08
N GLY A 14 -28.87 4.95 28.54
CA GLY A 14 -27.59 5.07 29.21
C GLY A 14 -26.48 5.31 28.20
N LEU A 15 -26.02 6.56 28.16
CA LEU A 15 -24.75 7.05 27.60
C LEU A 15 -24.61 7.10 26.06
N LEU A 16 -25.35 8.03 25.43
CA LEU A 16 -24.78 8.84 24.34
C LEU A 16 -24.08 10.05 24.96
N SER A 17 -22.86 9.87 25.44
CA SER A 17 -21.98 10.98 25.79
C SER A 17 -20.54 10.55 25.54
N GLY A 18 -20.06 10.81 24.33
CA GLY A 18 -18.69 10.51 23.91
C GLY A 18 -18.58 9.86 22.54
N LEU A 19 -19.23 10.41 21.51
CA LEU A 19 -18.80 10.15 20.13
C LEU A 19 -18.21 11.47 19.60
N PRO A 20 -16.97 11.46 19.07
CA PRO A 20 -16.51 12.59 18.28
C PRO A 20 -17.49 12.72 17.10
N PHE A 21 -17.95 13.95 16.87
CA PHE A 21 -18.59 14.45 15.65
C PHE A 21 -18.75 13.38 14.55
N ILE A 22 -19.99 12.95 14.25
CA ILE A 22 -20.26 12.28 12.98
C ILE A 22 -19.97 13.32 11.90
N HIS A 23 -18.75 13.31 11.39
CA HIS A 23 -18.40 14.03 10.19
C HIS A 23 -19.27 13.46 9.07
N ASP A 24 -19.86 14.34 8.25
CA ASP A 24 -20.47 13.92 7.00
C ASP A 24 -19.36 13.35 6.11
N LEU A 25 -19.30 12.02 6.04
CA LEU A 25 -18.31 11.30 5.25
C LEU A 25 -18.73 11.14 3.78
N SER A 26 -19.88 11.70 3.36
CA SER A 26 -20.39 11.53 1.99
C SER A 26 -19.43 12.06 0.91
N SER A 27 -18.57 13.02 1.23
CA SER A 27 -17.58 13.60 0.31
C SER A 27 -16.15 13.11 0.54
N ALA A 28 -15.94 12.21 1.50
CA ALA A 28 -14.61 11.72 1.84
C ALA A 28 -14.09 10.72 0.79
N ASP A 29 -12.78 10.64 0.62
CA ASP A 29 -12.16 9.63 -0.24
C ASP A 29 -12.22 8.22 0.38
N ILE A 30 -12.05 7.18 -0.45
CA ILE A 30 -12.14 5.78 -0.01
C ILE A 30 -11.16 5.46 1.13
N PRO A 31 -9.88 5.89 1.12
CA PRO A 31 -8.98 5.68 2.25
C PRO A 31 -9.51 6.29 3.56
N THR A 32 -10.09 7.49 3.53
CA THR A 32 -10.70 8.10 4.72
C THR A 32 -11.89 7.29 5.23
N ILE A 33 -12.71 6.74 4.33
CA ILE A 33 -13.81 5.83 4.72
C ILE A 33 -13.27 4.56 5.37
N LEU A 34 -12.29 3.90 4.76
CA LEU A 34 -11.67 2.70 5.31
C LEU A 34 -11.04 2.95 6.69
N ASN A 35 -10.33 4.07 6.85
CA ASN A 35 -9.76 4.51 8.13
C ASN A 35 -10.84 4.75 9.21
N SER A 36 -11.97 5.36 8.83
CA SER A 36 -13.11 5.54 9.72
C SER A 36 -13.68 4.18 10.15
N MET A 37 -13.84 3.24 9.22
CA MET A 37 -14.34 1.89 9.54
C MET A 37 -13.43 1.14 10.52
N ILE A 38 -12.12 1.05 10.26
CA ILE A 38 -11.20 0.29 11.11
C ILE A 38 -10.98 0.93 12.49
N THR A 39 -11.07 2.25 12.57
CA THR A 39 -10.95 2.99 13.83
C THR A 39 -12.20 2.81 14.69
N SER A 40 -13.37 2.74 14.07
CA SER A 40 -14.66 2.58 14.75
C SER A 40 -15.12 1.13 14.92
N ASP A 41 -14.34 0.17 14.44
CA ASP A 41 -14.63 -1.25 14.59
C ASP A 41 -14.43 -1.71 16.04
N ALA A 42 -15.54 -1.83 16.78
CA ALA A 42 -15.56 -2.31 18.16
C ALA A 42 -15.35 -3.85 18.28
N ASN A 43 -15.45 -4.58 17.17
CA ASN A 43 -15.39 -6.03 17.16
C ASN A 43 -14.02 -6.58 16.72
N LYS A 44 -13.12 -5.74 16.20
CA LYS A 44 -11.71 -6.11 15.97
C LYS A 44 -11.05 -6.70 17.22
N ALA A 45 -10.00 -7.48 17.00
CA ALA A 45 -9.18 -8.06 18.07
C ALA A 45 -8.45 -6.95 18.84
N GLY A 46 -8.42 -7.06 20.16
CA GLY A 46 -7.52 -6.29 21.02
C GLY A 46 -6.10 -6.89 21.04
N SER A 47 -5.16 -6.18 21.66
CA SER A 47 -3.74 -6.56 21.71
C SER A 47 -3.47 -7.94 22.34
N ASP A 48 -4.36 -8.41 23.23
CA ASP A 48 -4.21 -9.70 23.94
C ASP A 48 -5.11 -10.81 23.38
N ASP A 49 -5.92 -10.50 22.36
CA ASP A 49 -6.89 -11.45 21.82
C ASP A 49 -6.24 -12.49 20.89
N ILE A 50 -5.13 -12.15 20.24
CA ILE A 50 -4.43 -13.03 19.30
C ILE A 50 -2.96 -13.09 19.69
N LYS A 51 -2.42 -14.30 19.81
CA LYS A 51 -0.98 -14.57 19.93
C LYS A 51 -0.55 -15.48 18.80
N LEU A 52 0.45 -15.02 18.04
CA LEU A 52 1.00 -15.72 16.89
C LEU A 52 2.37 -16.31 17.24
N ASP A 53 2.63 -17.55 16.79
CA ASP A 53 3.96 -18.16 16.76
C ASP A 53 4.49 -18.08 15.33
N TYR A 54 5.19 -16.99 15.02
CA TYR A 54 5.71 -16.72 13.68
C TYR A 54 6.70 -17.79 13.20
N GLN A 55 7.46 -18.41 14.12
CA GLN A 55 8.50 -19.37 13.77
C GLN A 55 9.47 -18.79 12.70
N ASP A 56 9.83 -19.60 11.71
CA ASP A 56 10.83 -19.28 10.71
C ASP A 56 10.21 -18.75 9.41
N MET A 57 11.04 -18.09 8.61
CA MET A 57 10.64 -17.57 7.30
C MET A 57 10.38 -18.73 6.33
N ALA A 58 9.34 -18.62 5.50
CA ALA A 58 9.06 -19.61 4.45
C ALA A 58 10.17 -19.65 3.38
N SER A 59 10.29 -20.79 2.69
CA SER A 59 11.29 -20.97 1.65
C SER A 59 10.79 -20.42 0.31
N HIS A 60 11.55 -19.49 -0.28
CA HIS A 60 11.32 -19.01 -1.65
C HIS A 60 11.81 -19.99 -2.74
N LYS A 61 12.55 -21.05 -2.36
CA LYS A 61 13.16 -22.01 -3.31
C LYS A 61 12.45 -23.36 -3.34
N ASP A 62 11.87 -23.74 -2.23
CA ASP A 62 11.20 -25.02 -2.04
C ASP A 62 9.90 -24.75 -1.30
N THR A 63 8.82 -24.61 -2.07
CA THR A 63 7.52 -24.21 -1.53
C THR A 63 6.92 -25.26 -0.61
N ASP A 64 7.34 -26.52 -0.72
CA ASP A 64 6.84 -27.62 0.11
C ASP A 64 7.69 -27.82 1.38
N HIS A 65 8.76 -27.02 1.56
CA HIS A 65 9.60 -27.10 2.74
C HIS A 65 8.96 -26.41 3.93
N ASP A 66 8.44 -27.23 4.84
CA ASP A 66 7.90 -26.78 6.11
C ASP A 66 9.03 -26.38 7.09
N ASN A 67 9.28 -25.06 7.16
CA ASN A 67 10.18 -24.42 8.12
C ASN A 67 9.51 -24.17 9.49
N SER A 68 8.21 -24.41 9.64
CA SER A 68 7.42 -23.96 10.78
C SER A 68 6.55 -25.08 11.34
N LYS A 69 7.18 -25.98 12.11
CA LYS A 69 6.57 -27.23 12.62
C LYS A 69 5.40 -27.07 13.59
N LYS A 70 5.13 -25.86 14.08
CA LYS A 70 4.06 -25.58 15.04
C LYS A 70 2.92 -24.80 14.36
N PRO A 71 1.72 -24.78 14.96
CA PRO A 71 0.66 -23.89 14.52
C PRO A 71 1.10 -22.42 14.56
N PHE A 72 0.70 -21.65 13.55
CA PHE A 72 0.88 -20.20 13.48
C PHE A 72 0.07 -19.48 14.56
N PHE A 73 -1.16 -19.90 14.84
CA PHE A 73 -1.95 -19.35 15.94
C PHE A 73 -1.65 -20.08 17.25
N GLU A 74 -0.81 -19.49 18.10
CA GLU A 74 -0.56 -19.99 19.45
C GLU A 74 -1.82 -19.85 20.33
N LYS A 75 -2.52 -18.72 20.21
CA LYS A 75 -3.74 -18.45 20.97
C LYS A 75 -4.67 -17.51 20.21
N VAL A 76 -5.97 -17.81 20.25
CA VAL A 76 -7.05 -16.87 19.93
C VAL A 76 -8.00 -16.86 21.12
N ASN A 77 -8.35 -15.69 21.62
CA ASN A 77 -9.22 -15.52 22.78
C ASN A 77 -10.63 -16.04 22.46
N PRO A 78 -11.14 -17.05 23.19
CA PRO A 78 -12.50 -17.56 22.96
C PRO A 78 -13.60 -16.50 23.10
N SER A 79 -13.39 -15.48 23.94
CA SER A 79 -14.33 -14.37 24.09
C SER A 79 -14.42 -13.50 22.84
N LEU A 80 -13.35 -13.38 22.06
CA LEU A 80 -13.39 -12.72 20.74
C LEU A 80 -14.28 -13.50 19.78
N LEU A 81 -14.07 -14.81 19.69
CA LEU A 81 -14.84 -15.70 18.80
C LEU A 81 -16.31 -15.87 19.24
N ALA A 82 -16.62 -15.56 20.49
CA ALA A 82 -17.98 -15.58 21.03
C ALA A 82 -18.78 -14.31 20.70
N LYS A 83 -18.15 -13.26 20.14
CA LYS A 83 -18.87 -12.07 19.68
C LYS A 83 -19.88 -12.46 18.59
N PRO A 84 -21.10 -11.88 18.56
CA PRO A 84 -22.15 -12.29 17.63
C PRO A 84 -21.73 -12.30 16.15
N THR A 85 -20.93 -11.33 15.70
CA THR A 85 -20.48 -11.23 14.30
C THR A 85 -19.47 -12.31 13.92
N TYR A 86 -18.63 -12.74 14.87
CA TYR A 86 -17.73 -13.88 14.67
C TYR A 86 -18.51 -15.19 14.64
N VAL A 87 -19.46 -15.39 15.55
CA VAL A 87 -20.28 -16.63 15.60
C VAL A 87 -21.06 -16.83 14.31
N SER A 88 -21.74 -15.79 13.82
CA SER A 88 -22.51 -15.86 12.58
C SER A 88 -21.61 -16.08 11.35
N PHE A 89 -20.43 -15.43 11.30
CA PHE A 89 -19.45 -15.64 10.25
C PHE A 89 -18.87 -17.06 10.24
N ILE A 90 -18.51 -17.61 11.39
CA ILE A 90 -18.01 -18.99 11.53
C ILE A 90 -19.09 -20.00 11.11
N ASN A 91 -20.35 -19.76 11.50
CA ASN A 91 -21.47 -20.59 11.07
C ASN A 91 -21.64 -20.54 9.54
N LEU A 92 -21.48 -19.37 8.92
CA LEU A 92 -21.51 -19.23 7.47
C LEU A 92 -20.35 -19.96 6.79
N LEU A 93 -19.11 -19.81 7.28
CA LEU A 93 -17.95 -20.56 6.78
C LEU A 93 -18.19 -22.07 6.81
N SER A 94 -18.82 -22.58 7.87
CA SER A 94 -19.11 -24.02 7.99
C SER A 94 -20.05 -24.58 6.90
N THR A 95 -20.77 -23.72 6.18
CA THR A 95 -21.66 -24.13 5.07
C THR A 95 -20.93 -24.34 3.74
N TYR A 96 -19.64 -23.99 3.67
CA TYR A 96 -18.79 -24.22 2.51
C TYR A 96 -17.93 -25.46 2.74
N THR A 97 -18.32 -26.57 2.10
CA THR A 97 -17.70 -27.89 2.29
C THR A 97 -16.84 -28.33 1.10
N THR A 98 -16.94 -27.63 -0.04
CA THR A 98 -16.24 -27.99 -1.28
C THR A 98 -15.27 -26.88 -1.67
N PRO A 99 -13.99 -26.97 -1.30
CA PRO A 99 -13.02 -25.92 -1.62
C PRO A 99 -12.66 -25.88 -3.10
N SER A 100 -12.86 -26.96 -3.85
CA SER A 100 -12.57 -26.98 -5.30
C SER A 100 -13.48 -26.01 -6.06
N ILE A 101 -12.91 -25.14 -6.90
CA ILE A 101 -13.67 -24.28 -7.83
C ILE A 101 -14.10 -25.02 -9.09
N ASP A 102 -13.43 -26.14 -9.38
CA ASP A 102 -13.70 -27.01 -10.52
C ASP A 102 -14.92 -27.93 -10.25
N GLN A 103 -15.46 -27.89 -9.03
CA GLN A 103 -16.63 -28.67 -8.60
C GLN A 103 -17.78 -27.73 -8.22
N PRO A 104 -19.02 -28.03 -8.65
CA PRO A 104 -20.17 -27.21 -8.28
C PRO A 104 -20.40 -27.17 -6.78
N ASP A 105 -20.38 -25.96 -6.23
CA ASP A 105 -20.74 -25.69 -4.83
C ASP A 105 -22.06 -24.91 -4.76
N GLN A 106 -23.16 -25.59 -5.07
CA GLN A 106 -24.49 -24.98 -5.12
C GLN A 106 -24.88 -24.35 -3.78
N THR A 107 -25.45 -23.14 -3.83
CA THR A 107 -25.97 -22.46 -2.65
C THR A 107 -27.18 -23.21 -2.07
N THR A 108 -26.99 -23.80 -0.89
CA THR A 108 -28.06 -24.50 -0.16
C THR A 108 -28.95 -23.53 0.62
N SER A 109 -30.15 -23.98 1.00
CA SER A 109 -31.03 -23.20 1.89
C SER A 109 -30.37 -22.89 3.24
N GLY A 110 -29.54 -23.81 3.75
CA GLY A 110 -28.73 -23.63 4.94
C GLY A 110 -27.70 -22.51 4.78
N ARG A 111 -26.98 -22.47 3.64
CA ARG A 111 -26.04 -21.39 3.31
C ARG A 111 -26.73 -20.03 3.20
N SER A 112 -27.88 -19.96 2.53
CA SER A 112 -28.67 -18.72 2.45
C SER A 112 -29.14 -18.24 3.83
N THR A 113 -29.57 -19.17 4.70
CA THR A 113 -29.97 -18.84 6.07
C THR A 113 -28.79 -18.34 6.90
N ALA A 114 -27.63 -19.00 6.79
CA ALA A 114 -26.43 -18.60 7.50
C ALA A 114 -25.93 -17.22 7.04
N PHE A 115 -26.00 -16.95 5.73
CA PHE A 115 -25.64 -15.64 5.19
C PHE A 115 -26.58 -14.55 5.68
N GLN A 116 -27.88 -14.79 5.71
CA GLN A 116 -28.85 -13.83 6.26
C GLN A 116 -28.57 -13.54 7.74
N ASN A 117 -28.33 -14.58 8.55
CA ASN A 117 -27.96 -14.40 9.96
C ASN A 117 -26.66 -13.59 10.13
N PHE A 118 -25.70 -13.76 9.22
CA PHE A 118 -24.49 -12.94 9.20
C PHE A 118 -24.80 -11.48 8.86
N LEU A 119 -25.58 -11.21 7.81
CA LEU A 119 -26.03 -9.86 7.45
C LEU A 119 -26.77 -9.17 8.61
N ASP A 120 -27.68 -9.88 9.28
CA ASP A 120 -28.42 -9.36 10.43
C ASP A 120 -27.48 -8.98 11.58
N SER A 121 -26.43 -9.78 11.82
CA SER A 121 -25.47 -9.53 12.89
C SER A 121 -24.55 -8.32 12.62
N ILE A 122 -24.21 -8.06 11.35
CA ILE A 122 -23.30 -6.97 10.97
C ILE A 122 -24.02 -5.68 10.61
N LYS A 123 -25.33 -5.73 10.32
CA LYS A 123 -26.13 -4.57 9.89
C LYS A 123 -25.91 -3.34 10.75
N SER A 124 -25.88 -3.50 12.06
CA SER A 124 -25.80 -2.37 13.02
C SER A 124 -24.37 -1.99 13.40
N THR A 125 -23.34 -2.62 12.83
CA THR A 125 -21.94 -2.29 13.15
C THR A 125 -21.51 -1.02 12.44
N LEU A 126 -20.59 -0.26 13.05
CA LEU A 126 -20.11 1.00 12.47
C LEU A 126 -19.42 0.82 11.11
N PRO A 127 -18.59 -0.23 10.85
CA PRO A 127 -18.06 -0.48 9.52
C PRO A 127 -19.14 -0.63 8.44
N MET A 128 -20.16 -1.44 8.72
CA MET A 128 -21.21 -1.73 7.76
C MET A 128 -22.16 -0.54 7.54
N GLN A 129 -22.53 0.16 8.62
CA GLN A 129 -23.33 1.39 8.54
C GLN A 129 -22.59 2.49 7.76
N THR A 130 -21.28 2.65 7.99
CA THR A 130 -20.44 3.62 7.26
C THR A 130 -20.46 3.30 5.77
N THR A 131 -20.26 2.04 5.39
CA THR A 131 -20.31 1.60 3.98
C THR A 131 -21.68 1.83 3.35
N PHE A 132 -22.76 1.39 3.99
CA PHE A 132 -24.12 1.57 3.47
C PHE A 132 -24.45 3.05 3.26
N ASN A 133 -24.17 3.89 4.25
CA ASN A 133 -24.47 5.32 4.19
C ASN A 133 -23.62 6.02 3.11
N TYR A 134 -22.33 5.70 3.02
CA TYR A 134 -21.44 6.26 2.00
C TYR A 134 -21.91 5.89 0.58
N LEU A 135 -22.19 4.61 0.34
CA LEU A 135 -22.66 4.12 -0.96
C LEU A 135 -24.01 4.74 -1.35
N LYS A 136 -24.94 4.89 -0.39
CA LYS A 136 -26.25 5.51 -0.61
C LYS A 136 -26.12 7.01 -0.91
N ALA A 137 -25.31 7.73 -0.14
CA ALA A 137 -25.08 9.16 -0.32
C ALA A 137 -24.44 9.47 -1.69
N ASN A 138 -23.51 8.62 -2.13
CA ASN A 138 -22.82 8.74 -3.42
C ASN A 138 -23.54 8.04 -4.59
N LYS A 139 -24.77 7.54 -4.37
CA LYS A 139 -25.63 6.94 -5.41
C LYS A 139 -25.05 5.68 -6.07
N PHE A 140 -24.10 4.99 -5.43
CA PHE A 140 -23.64 3.67 -5.85
C PHE A 140 -24.68 2.58 -5.59
N ILE A 141 -25.56 2.81 -4.61
CA ILE A 141 -26.73 1.99 -4.32
C ILE A 141 -27.96 2.89 -4.16
N THR A 142 -29.14 2.29 -4.30
CA THR A 142 -30.43 2.95 -4.08
C THR A 142 -31.30 2.13 -3.14
N GLY A 143 -32.29 2.78 -2.51
CA GLY A 143 -33.27 2.10 -1.67
C GLY A 143 -32.86 2.01 -0.20
N GLU A 144 -33.49 1.09 0.51
CA GLU A 144 -33.27 0.88 1.94
C GLU A 144 -32.32 -0.30 2.18
N TRP A 145 -32.03 -0.58 3.45
CA TRP A 145 -31.14 -1.68 3.83
C TRP A 145 -31.52 -3.02 3.17
N SER A 146 -32.82 -3.32 3.02
CA SER A 146 -33.29 -4.53 2.35
C SER A 146 -32.88 -4.64 0.88
N ASP A 147 -32.62 -3.53 0.20
CA ASP A 147 -32.13 -3.52 -1.18
C ASP A 147 -30.60 -3.66 -1.21
N PHE A 148 -29.92 -3.11 -0.21
CA PHE A 148 -28.50 -3.36 -0.01
C PHE A 148 -28.20 -4.81 0.36
N GLU A 149 -29.05 -5.47 1.15
CA GLU A 149 -28.95 -6.92 1.42
C GLU A 149 -28.98 -7.74 0.13
N LYS A 150 -29.90 -7.42 -0.80
CA LYS A 150 -29.94 -8.08 -2.12
C LYS A 150 -28.65 -7.85 -2.89
N THR A 151 -28.08 -6.64 -2.79
CA THR A 151 -26.78 -6.31 -3.39
C THR A 151 -25.66 -7.15 -2.80
N LEU A 152 -25.62 -7.30 -1.47
CA LEU A 152 -24.64 -8.16 -0.78
C LEU A 152 -24.81 -9.64 -1.15
N VAL A 153 -26.04 -10.14 -1.25
CA VAL A 153 -26.33 -11.51 -1.71
C VAL A 153 -25.83 -11.73 -3.14
N ASN A 154 -26.06 -10.76 -4.03
CA ASN A 154 -25.57 -10.84 -5.41
C ASN A 154 -24.04 -10.79 -5.48
N LEU A 155 -23.41 -9.93 -4.68
CA LEU A 155 -21.97 -9.72 -4.73
C LEU A 155 -21.18 -10.89 -4.13
N TRP A 156 -21.67 -11.46 -3.03
CA TRP A 156 -20.92 -12.41 -2.18
C TRP A 156 -21.44 -13.84 -2.23
N LEU A 157 -22.75 -14.07 -2.26
CA LEU A 157 -23.33 -15.39 -2.05
C LEU A 157 -23.73 -16.10 -3.34
N THR A 158 -24.18 -15.32 -4.32
CA THR A 158 -24.79 -15.86 -5.53
C THR A 158 -23.73 -16.49 -6.41
N PRO A 159 -23.89 -17.78 -6.80
CA PRO A 159 -22.89 -18.45 -7.60
C PRO A 159 -22.76 -17.87 -9.00
N TYR A 160 -21.55 -17.89 -9.55
CA TYR A 160 -21.22 -17.67 -10.96
C TYR A 160 -20.34 -18.82 -11.48
N GLU A 161 -20.24 -18.94 -12.80
CA GLU A 161 -19.52 -20.02 -13.50
C GLU A 161 -19.97 -21.42 -13.03
N SER A 162 -19.02 -22.30 -12.68
CA SER A 162 -19.26 -23.68 -12.24
C SER A 162 -19.79 -23.80 -10.82
N GLY A 163 -19.98 -22.71 -10.07
CA GLY A 163 -20.41 -22.74 -8.66
C GLY A 163 -19.52 -21.96 -7.70
N ASN A 164 -18.83 -20.92 -8.20
CA ASN A 164 -17.99 -20.04 -7.39
C ASN A 164 -18.80 -18.86 -6.85
N SER A 165 -18.39 -18.29 -5.72
CA SER A 165 -19.01 -17.09 -5.17
C SER A 165 -17.93 -16.23 -4.53
N GLY A 166 -18.14 -14.92 -4.44
CA GLY A 166 -17.16 -14.02 -3.83
C GLY A 166 -16.82 -14.41 -2.40
N PHE A 167 -17.81 -14.90 -1.63
CA PHE A 167 -17.56 -15.36 -0.27
C PHE A 167 -16.69 -16.62 -0.25
N LYS A 168 -16.92 -17.56 -1.19
CA LYS A 168 -16.09 -18.76 -1.32
C LYS A 168 -14.65 -18.38 -1.63
N GLU A 169 -14.43 -17.57 -2.67
CA GLU A 169 -13.08 -17.25 -3.14
C GLU A 169 -12.26 -16.40 -2.15
N VAL A 170 -12.92 -15.51 -1.40
CA VAL A 170 -12.24 -14.60 -0.46
C VAL A 170 -12.11 -15.20 0.94
N PHE A 171 -13.23 -15.64 1.52
CA PHE A 171 -13.31 -15.97 2.94
C PHE A 171 -13.22 -17.46 3.23
N SER A 172 -13.97 -18.31 2.51
CA SER A 172 -13.93 -19.76 2.73
C SER A 172 -12.65 -20.41 2.21
N GLY A 173 -12.13 -19.88 1.11
CA GLY A 173 -11.02 -20.43 0.35
C GLY A 173 -11.47 -21.26 -0.86
N ALA A 174 -10.61 -21.26 -1.88
CA ALA A 174 -10.82 -21.86 -3.18
C ALA A 174 -9.55 -22.59 -3.67
N ILE A 175 -9.72 -23.79 -4.20
CA ILE A 175 -8.66 -24.63 -4.79
C ILE A 175 -8.98 -24.90 -6.26
N SER A 176 -8.01 -24.71 -7.15
CA SER A 176 -8.07 -25.15 -8.54
C SER A 176 -6.86 -26.03 -8.85
N ASN A 177 -7.09 -27.19 -9.46
CA ASN A 177 -5.99 -28.09 -9.88
C ASN A 177 -4.95 -28.38 -8.78
N GLY A 178 -5.40 -28.53 -7.53
CA GLY A 178 -4.53 -28.79 -6.37
C GLY A 178 -3.76 -27.56 -5.85
N GLN A 179 -4.05 -26.34 -6.33
CA GLN A 179 -3.46 -25.09 -5.86
C GLN A 179 -4.49 -24.20 -5.17
N VAL A 180 -4.10 -23.53 -4.09
CA VAL A 180 -4.96 -22.55 -3.42
C VAL A 180 -5.02 -21.26 -4.25
N VAL A 181 -6.16 -21.00 -4.88
CA VAL A 181 -6.36 -19.83 -5.76
C VAL A 181 -6.97 -18.65 -5.02
N GLY A 182 -7.83 -18.90 -4.03
CA GLY A 182 -8.41 -17.86 -3.16
C GLY A 182 -8.32 -18.27 -1.70
N PHE A 183 -7.83 -17.39 -0.81
CA PHE A 183 -7.77 -17.59 0.64
C PHE A 183 -7.21 -16.32 1.30
N SER A 184 -8.05 -15.50 1.92
CA SER A 184 -7.62 -14.18 2.40
C SER A 184 -7.98 -13.87 3.86
N ASN A 185 -8.53 -14.84 4.60
CA ASN A 185 -9.15 -14.58 5.90
C ASN A 185 -8.51 -15.37 7.06
N TRP A 186 -8.15 -14.65 8.13
CA TRP A 186 -7.45 -15.23 9.28
C TRP A 186 -8.33 -16.12 10.16
N ILE A 187 -9.64 -15.85 10.24
CA ILE A 187 -10.56 -16.66 11.04
C ILE A 187 -10.66 -18.05 10.40
N GLN A 188 -10.82 -18.10 9.08
CA GLN A 188 -10.80 -19.36 8.34
C GLN A 188 -9.45 -20.07 8.45
N PHE A 189 -8.33 -19.33 8.36
CA PHE A 189 -6.99 -19.90 8.60
C PHE A 189 -6.91 -20.57 9.96
N TYR A 190 -7.28 -19.86 11.02
CA TYR A 190 -7.26 -20.34 12.40
C TYR A 190 -8.12 -21.61 12.58
N LEU A 191 -9.34 -21.64 12.03
CA LEU A 191 -10.23 -22.80 12.14
C LEU A 191 -9.69 -24.03 11.40
N LEU A 192 -9.11 -23.83 10.22
CA LEU A 192 -8.52 -24.91 9.44
C LEU A 192 -7.22 -25.41 10.05
N GLU A 193 -6.38 -24.53 10.59
CA GLU A 193 -5.17 -24.92 11.32
C GLU A 193 -5.53 -25.71 12.58
N LYS A 194 -6.50 -25.22 13.38
CA LYS A 194 -7.00 -25.92 14.58
C LYS A 194 -7.57 -27.31 14.29
N SER A 195 -8.12 -27.51 13.08
CA SER A 195 -8.63 -28.81 12.62
C SER A 195 -7.59 -29.64 11.85
N ASN A 196 -6.31 -29.22 11.84
CA ASN A 196 -5.19 -29.84 11.13
C ASN A 196 -5.40 -29.97 9.61
N ASN A 197 -6.23 -29.08 9.03
CA ASN A 197 -6.42 -28.98 7.59
C ASN A 197 -5.42 -28.02 6.94
N ILE A 198 -4.85 -27.08 7.70
CA ILE A 198 -3.76 -26.21 7.25
C ILE A 198 -2.47 -26.60 7.95
N ASN A 199 -1.38 -26.65 7.17
CA ASN A 199 -0.02 -26.71 7.69
C ASN A 199 0.71 -25.42 7.28
N TYR A 200 1.01 -24.57 8.25
CA TYR A 200 1.79 -23.34 8.07
C TYR A 200 3.27 -23.68 7.88
N HIS A 201 3.90 -23.17 6.84
CA HIS A 201 5.30 -23.46 6.52
C HIS A 201 6.24 -22.31 6.88
N GLY A 202 5.72 -21.10 7.07
CA GLY A 202 6.50 -19.93 7.45
C GLY A 202 5.91 -18.64 6.89
N TRP A 203 6.47 -17.51 7.32
CA TRP A 203 6.07 -16.18 6.87
C TRP A 203 7.04 -15.65 5.81
N PHE A 204 6.57 -14.77 4.93
CA PHE A 204 7.41 -14.00 4.00
C PHE A 204 7.52 -12.54 4.43
N THR A 205 6.42 -11.95 4.89
CA THR A 205 6.39 -10.57 5.40
C THR A 205 5.43 -10.48 6.59
N ARG A 206 5.85 -9.81 7.67
CA ARG A 206 5.06 -9.64 8.90
C ARG A 206 5.08 -8.21 9.47
N ASP A 207 5.75 -7.29 8.79
CA ASP A 207 6.15 -5.98 9.34
C ASP A 207 5.08 -4.89 9.19
N LYS A 208 3.83 -5.26 8.85
CA LYS A 208 2.75 -4.30 8.55
C LYS A 208 1.64 -4.24 9.62
N GLY A 209 1.85 -4.78 10.83
CA GLY A 209 0.90 -4.68 11.94
C GLY A 209 -0.35 -5.58 11.82
N ALA A 210 -1.09 -5.48 10.71
CA ALA A 210 -2.27 -6.31 10.43
C ALA A 210 -2.18 -7.14 9.14
N GLU A 211 -1.18 -6.94 8.27
CA GLU A 211 -1.00 -7.79 7.08
C GLU A 211 0.16 -8.76 7.29
N ILE A 212 -0.08 -10.05 7.03
CA ILE A 212 0.96 -11.06 6.94
C ILE A 212 0.90 -11.79 5.60
N SER A 213 2.05 -11.93 4.93
CA SER A 213 2.22 -12.88 3.83
C SER A 213 2.84 -14.16 4.40
N LEU A 214 2.20 -15.30 4.13
CA LEU A 214 2.59 -16.60 4.66
C LEU A 214 2.48 -17.71 3.62
N GLN A 215 3.24 -18.78 3.85
CA GLN A 215 3.18 -20.04 3.10
C GLN A 215 2.45 -21.09 3.91
N PHE A 216 1.55 -21.83 3.25
CA PHE A 216 0.86 -22.95 3.87
C PHE A 216 0.34 -23.94 2.83
N SER A 217 0.23 -25.21 3.21
CA SER A 217 -0.54 -26.21 2.46
C SER A 217 -1.93 -26.38 3.08
N TRP A 218 -2.96 -26.56 2.25
CA TRP A 218 -4.33 -26.83 2.70
C TRP A 218 -4.79 -28.22 2.23
N GLY A 219 -4.95 -29.16 3.16
CA GLY A 219 -5.24 -30.56 2.85
C GLY A 219 -4.11 -31.17 2.01
N SER A 220 -4.44 -31.67 0.82
CA SER A 220 -3.46 -32.21 -0.14
C SER A 220 -3.05 -31.20 -1.23
N SER A 221 -3.39 -29.91 -1.07
CA SER A 221 -2.97 -28.88 -2.02
C SER A 221 -1.48 -28.56 -1.90
N ILE A 222 -0.91 -28.11 -3.01
CA ILE A 222 0.43 -27.54 -3.07
C ILE A 222 0.47 -26.32 -2.16
N ALA A 223 1.58 -26.16 -1.46
CA ALA A 223 1.79 -25.00 -0.60
C ALA A 223 1.65 -23.69 -1.39
N ALA A 224 0.90 -22.76 -0.81
CA ALA A 224 0.58 -21.48 -1.43
C ALA A 224 1.08 -20.32 -0.58
N GLU A 225 1.58 -19.29 -1.24
CA GLU A 225 1.80 -17.98 -0.65
C GLU A 225 0.49 -17.18 -0.72
N LYS A 226 0.02 -16.68 0.43
CA LYS A 226 -1.12 -15.75 0.51
C LYS A 226 -0.87 -14.67 1.55
N SER A 227 -1.42 -13.49 1.28
CA SER A 227 -1.52 -12.42 2.25
C SER A 227 -2.89 -12.46 2.93
N ILE A 228 -2.92 -12.34 4.25
CA ILE A 228 -4.15 -12.26 5.05
C ILE A 228 -4.09 -11.10 6.05
N LEU A 229 -5.26 -10.56 6.39
CA LEU A 229 -5.40 -9.58 7.46
C LEU A 229 -5.50 -10.30 8.80
N ILE A 230 -4.80 -9.83 9.83
CA ILE A 230 -4.81 -10.38 11.19
C ILE A 230 -5.53 -9.41 12.11
N GLY A 231 -6.48 -9.93 12.90
CA GLY A 231 -7.14 -9.17 13.96
C GLY A 231 -8.26 -8.24 13.50
N THR A 232 -8.50 -8.13 12.20
CA THR A 232 -9.70 -7.49 11.63
C THR A 232 -10.96 -8.27 11.96
N SER A 233 -12.10 -7.58 12.09
CA SER A 233 -13.40 -8.24 12.24
C SER A 233 -13.97 -8.71 10.90
N PRO A 234 -14.86 -9.73 10.89
CA PRO A 234 -15.56 -10.15 9.68
C PRO A 234 -16.32 -9.01 8.98
N GLU A 235 -16.97 -8.14 9.76
CA GLU A 235 -17.76 -7.03 9.26
C GLU A 235 -16.89 -5.93 8.63
N PHE A 236 -15.67 -5.70 9.14
CA PHE A 236 -14.75 -4.76 8.51
C PHE A 236 -14.32 -5.25 7.14
N GLU A 237 -13.86 -6.50 7.02
CA GLU A 237 -13.37 -7.04 5.74
C GLU A 237 -14.48 -7.07 4.69
N ILE A 238 -15.68 -7.57 5.05
CA ILE A 238 -16.79 -7.61 4.08
C ILE A 238 -17.27 -6.20 3.70
N ALA A 239 -17.27 -5.24 4.63
CA ALA A 239 -17.63 -3.85 4.35
C ALA A 239 -16.59 -3.18 3.43
N ALA A 240 -15.30 -3.31 3.74
CA ALA A 240 -14.20 -2.74 2.96
C ALA A 240 -14.17 -3.27 1.53
N TYR A 241 -14.25 -4.60 1.35
CA TYR A 241 -14.25 -5.18 0.00
C TYR A 241 -15.53 -4.86 -0.78
N THR A 242 -16.69 -4.77 -0.11
CA THR A 242 -17.94 -4.31 -0.75
C THR A 242 -17.85 -2.86 -1.21
N LEU A 243 -17.29 -1.98 -0.36
CA LEU A 243 -17.07 -0.58 -0.68
C LEU A 243 -16.22 -0.45 -1.95
N LEU A 244 -15.09 -1.14 -2.02
CA LEU A 244 -14.21 -1.14 -3.20
C LEU A 244 -14.93 -1.66 -4.45
N ALA A 245 -15.59 -2.81 -4.36
CA ALA A 245 -16.30 -3.42 -5.48
C ALA A 245 -17.40 -2.52 -6.08
N LEU A 246 -18.19 -1.86 -5.23
CA LEU A 246 -19.32 -1.04 -5.67
C LEU A 246 -18.91 0.37 -6.12
N THR A 247 -17.78 0.88 -5.62
CA THR A 247 -17.20 2.16 -6.06
C THR A 247 -16.26 2.02 -7.25
N GLU A 248 -16.07 0.80 -7.76
CA GLU A 248 -15.14 0.48 -8.85
C GLU A 248 -13.69 0.84 -8.53
N THR A 249 -13.36 0.81 -7.24
CA THR A 249 -12.02 1.00 -6.73
C THR A 249 -11.35 -0.36 -6.61
N SER A 250 -10.39 -0.66 -7.49
CA SER A 250 -9.70 -1.96 -7.48
C SER A 250 -8.70 -2.10 -6.33
N GLU A 251 -8.17 -0.99 -5.83
CA GLU A 251 -7.16 -0.96 -4.77
C GLU A 251 -7.37 0.29 -3.91
N SER A 252 -7.18 0.13 -2.60
CA SER A 252 -7.16 1.26 -1.65
C SER A 252 -6.37 0.86 -0.42
N SER A 253 -6.21 1.77 0.54
CA SER A 253 -5.48 1.49 1.77
C SER A 253 -6.13 2.07 3.01
N PHE A 254 -5.81 1.48 4.15
CA PHE A 254 -6.17 1.98 5.47
C PHE A 254 -4.98 1.90 6.43
N THR A 255 -5.01 2.68 7.50
CA THR A 255 -3.97 2.68 8.52
C THR A 255 -4.35 1.75 9.66
N TYR A 256 -3.44 0.85 10.03
CA TYR A 256 -3.55 -0.03 11.18
C TYR A 256 -2.24 0.00 11.97
N ASP A 257 -2.30 0.37 13.25
CA ASP A 257 -1.13 0.47 14.15
C ASP A 257 0.09 1.18 13.51
N ALA A 258 -0.18 2.34 12.88
CA ALA A 258 0.78 3.18 12.14
C ALA A 258 1.29 2.65 10.79
N PHE A 259 0.83 1.48 10.35
CA PHE A 259 1.14 0.94 9.02
C PHE A 259 0.02 1.21 8.03
N SER A 260 0.36 1.57 6.80
CA SER A 260 -0.58 1.57 5.68
C SER A 260 -0.73 0.14 5.15
N ILE A 261 -1.94 -0.39 5.24
CA ILE A 261 -2.36 -1.68 4.72
C ILE A 261 -3.10 -1.47 3.41
N ASP A 262 -2.56 -2.02 2.33
CA ASP A 262 -3.22 -2.01 1.03
C ASP A 262 -4.23 -3.17 0.97
N ILE A 263 -5.37 -2.95 0.34
CA ILE A 263 -6.36 -3.99 0.01
C ILE A 263 -6.74 -3.88 -1.47
N SER A 264 -6.88 -5.05 -2.10
CA SER A 264 -7.21 -5.18 -3.51
C SER A 264 -8.53 -5.94 -3.67
N VAL A 265 -9.34 -5.54 -4.64
CA VAL A 265 -10.59 -6.21 -5.03
C VAL A 265 -10.65 -6.31 -6.55
N ASN A 266 -10.86 -7.52 -7.05
CA ASN A 266 -11.24 -7.78 -8.43
C ASN A 266 -12.71 -8.15 -8.49
N THR A 267 -13.39 -7.64 -9.52
CA THR A 267 -14.79 -7.95 -9.79
C THR A 267 -14.94 -8.56 -11.18
N THR A 268 -15.96 -9.38 -11.33
CA THR A 268 -16.40 -9.91 -12.62
C THR A 268 -17.87 -9.59 -12.84
N ASN A 269 -18.28 -9.52 -14.11
CA ASN A 269 -19.67 -9.34 -14.48
C ASN A 269 -20.21 -10.65 -15.04
N ASP A 270 -21.18 -11.24 -14.33
CA ASP A 270 -21.87 -12.45 -14.74
C ASP A 270 -23.32 -12.09 -15.08
N ASN A 271 -23.67 -12.14 -16.37
CA ASN A 271 -25.01 -11.81 -16.89
C ASN A 271 -25.55 -10.44 -16.41
N GLY A 272 -24.66 -9.44 -16.36
CA GLY A 272 -25.01 -8.08 -15.91
C GLY A 272 -25.07 -7.91 -14.39
N VAL A 273 -24.71 -8.93 -13.62
CA VAL A 273 -24.60 -8.87 -12.16
C VAL A 273 -23.11 -8.83 -11.77
N LYS A 274 -22.72 -7.79 -11.05
CA LYS A 274 -21.36 -7.61 -10.52
C LYS A 274 -21.11 -8.62 -9.37
N ARG A 275 -19.98 -9.30 -9.43
CA ARG A 275 -19.49 -10.28 -8.44
C ARG A 275 -18.08 -9.90 -8.00
N ILE A 276 -17.70 -10.25 -6.77
CA ILE A 276 -16.28 -10.24 -6.38
C ILE A 276 -15.66 -11.55 -6.82
N SER A 277 -14.57 -11.50 -7.59
CA SER A 277 -13.79 -12.67 -7.99
C SER A 277 -12.55 -12.88 -7.13
N SER A 278 -11.99 -11.81 -6.55
CA SER A 278 -10.94 -11.95 -5.53
C SER A 278 -10.87 -10.70 -4.67
N ALA A 279 -10.52 -10.86 -3.40
CA ALA A 279 -10.19 -9.75 -2.52
C ALA A 279 -9.14 -10.20 -1.50
N TYR A 280 -8.16 -9.36 -1.22
CA TYR A 280 -7.02 -9.71 -0.37
C TYR A 280 -6.25 -8.45 0.06
N PRO A 281 -5.49 -8.51 1.16
CA PRO A 281 -4.51 -7.48 1.48
C PRO A 281 -3.24 -7.59 0.61
N GLY A 282 -2.58 -6.46 0.39
CA GLY A 282 -1.43 -6.30 -0.48
C GLY A 282 -1.80 -6.11 -1.95
N LYS A 283 -0.79 -5.79 -2.78
CA LYS A 283 -0.95 -5.70 -4.24
C LYS A 283 -0.73 -7.07 -4.87
N GLY A 284 -1.68 -7.54 -5.68
CA GLY A 284 -1.46 -8.68 -6.59
C GLY A 284 -1.27 -10.08 -6.00
N SER A 285 -1.47 -10.34 -4.70
CA SER A 285 -1.29 -11.68 -4.09
C SER A 285 -2.31 -12.76 -4.55
N GLY A 286 -3.20 -12.41 -5.48
CA GLY A 286 -4.21 -13.30 -6.05
C GLY A 286 -3.81 -14.12 -7.29
N SER A 287 -2.65 -13.90 -7.92
CA SER A 287 -2.24 -14.72 -9.09
C SER A 287 -1.21 -15.77 -8.72
N GLY A 288 -1.69 -16.94 -8.29
CA GLY A 288 -0.88 -18.15 -8.26
C GLY A 288 -0.56 -18.60 -9.68
N SER A 289 0.69 -18.45 -10.10
CA SER A 289 1.25 -19.10 -11.28
C SER A 289 2.65 -19.61 -10.94
N ASN A 290 2.70 -20.87 -10.52
CA ASN A 290 3.96 -21.61 -10.36
C ASN A 290 4.51 -21.97 -11.75
N THR A 291 5.59 -21.31 -12.17
CA THR A 291 6.51 -21.85 -13.18
C THR A 291 7.94 -21.36 -12.86
N PRO A 292 8.95 -22.24 -12.81
CA PRO A 292 10.31 -21.88 -12.39
C PRO A 292 11.02 -20.98 -13.44
N PRO A 293 11.91 -20.06 -13.02
CA PRO A 293 12.46 -19.05 -13.91
C PRO A 293 13.51 -19.65 -14.85
N LYS A 294 13.21 -19.65 -16.14
CA LYS A 294 14.21 -19.66 -17.22
C LYS A 294 14.07 -18.35 -17.99
N GLY A 295 15.06 -17.48 -17.81
CA GLY A 295 15.37 -16.31 -18.64
C GLY A 295 14.24 -15.29 -18.74
N GLU A 296 14.31 -14.23 -17.95
CA GLU A 296 13.46 -13.04 -18.12
C GLU A 296 13.64 -12.44 -19.53
N PRO A 297 12.54 -12.21 -20.28
CA PRO A 297 12.43 -11.08 -21.16
C PRO A 297 11.65 -9.98 -20.44
N THR A 298 12.24 -8.78 -20.42
CA THR A 298 11.62 -7.48 -20.16
C THR A 298 10.09 -7.46 -20.38
N LYS A 299 9.32 -7.12 -19.35
CA LYS A 299 7.85 -6.98 -19.43
C LYS A 299 7.46 -5.92 -20.46
N LYS A 300 6.46 -6.24 -21.29
CA LYS A 300 5.75 -5.31 -22.20
C LYS A 300 4.59 -4.64 -21.43
N PRO A 301 4.11 -3.43 -21.84
CA PRO A 301 3.35 -2.51 -21.01
C PRO A 301 1.97 -3.04 -20.60
N SER A 302 1.65 -2.87 -19.31
CA SER A 302 0.29 -2.75 -18.81
C SER A 302 -0.16 -1.30 -18.98
N THR A 303 -1.39 -1.06 -19.41
CA THR A 303 -1.96 0.27 -19.66
C THR A 303 -1.98 1.13 -18.40
N GLY A 304 -0.94 1.93 -18.16
CA GLY A 304 -0.91 2.90 -17.06
C GLY A 304 -1.93 4.03 -17.21
N SER A 305 -2.55 4.36 -16.08
CA SER A 305 -3.38 5.53 -15.74
C SER A 305 -4.65 5.81 -16.55
N ASN A 306 -5.78 5.94 -15.84
CA ASN A 306 -7.00 6.56 -16.36
C ASN A 306 -6.91 8.10 -16.39
N ASP A 307 -5.87 8.72 -15.82
CA ASP A 307 -5.65 10.17 -15.86
C ASP A 307 -4.86 10.57 -17.12
N GLN A 308 -5.61 10.87 -18.18
CA GLN A 308 -5.06 11.30 -19.47
C GLN A 308 -4.29 12.63 -19.38
N ALA A 309 -4.67 13.52 -18.47
CA ALA A 309 -4.02 14.82 -18.32
C ALA A 309 -2.64 14.66 -17.66
N LEU A 310 -2.55 13.84 -16.62
CA LEU A 310 -1.27 13.47 -16.01
C LEU A 310 -0.37 12.74 -17.01
N GLN A 311 -0.92 11.79 -17.77
CA GLN A 311 -0.14 11.07 -18.78
C GLN A 311 0.38 12.01 -19.88
N GLN A 312 -0.42 12.97 -20.34
CA GLN A 312 0.02 14.00 -21.30
C GLN A 312 1.10 14.91 -20.71
N LEU A 313 0.96 15.34 -19.45
CA LEU A 313 1.98 16.10 -18.74
C LEU A 313 3.31 15.34 -18.75
N VAL A 314 3.30 14.10 -18.27
CA VAL A 314 4.52 13.27 -18.15
C VAL A 314 5.17 13.06 -19.51
N ASN A 315 4.39 12.74 -20.55
CA ASN A 315 4.92 12.58 -21.91
C ASN A 315 5.59 13.87 -22.40
N THR A 316 4.98 15.02 -22.12
CA THR A 316 5.50 16.33 -22.55
C THR A 316 6.74 16.72 -21.76
N MET A 317 6.74 16.52 -20.45
CA MET A 317 7.92 16.70 -19.58
C MET A 317 9.07 15.81 -20.07
N ARG A 318 8.82 14.51 -20.30
CA ARG A 318 9.83 13.56 -20.77
C ARG A 318 10.40 13.93 -22.13
N ALA A 319 9.57 14.45 -23.04
CA ALA A 319 10.01 14.89 -24.37
C ALA A 319 10.80 16.21 -24.35
N THR A 320 10.49 17.10 -23.40
CA THR A 320 11.06 18.46 -23.31
C THR A 320 12.24 18.54 -22.35
N ASP A 321 12.49 17.50 -21.55
CA ASP A 321 13.64 17.42 -20.66
C ASP A 321 14.95 17.32 -21.48
N GLU A 322 15.61 18.47 -21.63
CA GLU A 322 16.91 18.63 -22.29
C GLU A 322 18.07 18.15 -21.38
N ASP A 323 17.81 18.02 -20.08
CA ASP A 323 18.79 17.64 -19.08
C ASP A 323 18.82 16.14 -18.80
N LYS A 324 17.82 15.36 -19.24
CA LYS A 324 17.83 13.91 -19.03
C LYS A 324 19.10 13.25 -19.61
N PRO A 325 19.58 12.17 -18.98
CA PRO A 325 20.62 11.34 -19.56
C PRO A 325 20.19 10.79 -20.93
N GLN A 326 21.15 10.64 -21.83
CA GLN A 326 20.93 10.02 -23.14
C GLN A 326 21.29 8.54 -23.08
N LYS A 327 20.80 7.78 -24.07
CA LYS A 327 21.13 6.35 -24.18
C LYS A 327 22.65 6.13 -24.17
N GLY A 328 23.13 5.40 -23.15
CA GLY A 328 24.54 5.08 -22.97
C GLY A 328 25.32 6.04 -22.05
N ASP A 329 24.68 7.12 -21.58
CA ASP A 329 25.23 7.95 -20.50
C ASP A 329 25.25 7.17 -19.19
N ILE A 330 24.27 6.31 -18.95
CA ILE A 330 24.17 5.48 -17.75
C ILE A 330 24.17 4.00 -18.15
N ILE A 331 25.10 3.24 -17.56
CA ILE A 331 25.16 1.79 -17.69
C ILE A 331 25.16 1.19 -16.29
N MET A 332 24.14 0.40 -16.02
CA MET A 332 23.93 -0.24 -14.73
C MET A 332 24.19 -1.74 -14.81
N ASN A 333 24.56 -2.32 -13.68
CA ASN A 333 24.59 -3.74 -13.43
C ASN A 333 23.61 -4.05 -12.30
N TRP A 334 22.44 -4.55 -12.65
CA TRP A 334 21.42 -4.93 -11.67
C TRP A 334 21.88 -6.09 -10.78
N GLY A 335 22.89 -6.86 -11.18
CA GLY A 335 23.41 -7.96 -10.38
C GLY A 335 22.40 -9.08 -10.19
N SER A 336 22.36 -9.63 -8.98
CA SER A 336 21.45 -10.70 -8.57
C SER A 336 20.25 -10.13 -7.83
N LYS A 337 19.15 -10.90 -7.83
CA LYS A 337 17.99 -10.58 -7.00
C LYS A 337 18.34 -10.71 -5.51
N VAL A 338 17.88 -9.78 -4.68
CA VAL A 338 18.12 -9.77 -3.22
C VAL A 338 17.57 -11.02 -2.54
N SER A 339 18.26 -11.49 -1.51
CA SER A 339 17.80 -12.56 -0.62
C SER A 339 18.10 -12.22 0.83
N GLY A 340 17.06 -11.97 1.62
CA GLY A 340 17.21 -11.51 3.01
C GLY A 340 17.96 -10.18 3.09
N THR A 341 18.99 -10.10 3.95
CA THR A 341 19.85 -8.92 4.12
C THR A 341 21.27 -9.14 3.60
N LYS A 342 21.49 -10.21 2.83
CA LYS A 342 22.81 -10.57 2.31
C LYS A 342 23.13 -9.74 1.07
N ASP A 343 24.41 -9.46 0.91
CA ASP A 343 24.94 -8.97 -0.35
C ASP A 343 24.99 -10.14 -1.36
N GLU A 344 24.10 -10.08 -2.35
CA GLU A 344 23.99 -11.04 -3.45
C GLU A 344 24.66 -10.50 -4.74
N SER A 345 25.14 -9.25 -4.71
CA SER A 345 25.63 -8.50 -5.87
C SER A 345 26.89 -7.70 -5.52
N PRO A 346 28.06 -8.35 -5.48
CA PRO A 346 29.31 -7.72 -5.01
C PRO A 346 29.87 -6.63 -5.95
N ALA A 347 29.20 -6.35 -7.07
CA ALA A 347 29.56 -5.31 -8.01
C ALA A 347 28.64 -4.10 -7.83
N PRO A 348 29.14 -2.87 -8.03
CA PRO A 348 28.33 -1.67 -7.91
C PRO A 348 27.18 -1.66 -8.92
N LEU A 349 26.10 -0.99 -8.54
CA LEU A 349 24.94 -0.79 -9.39
C LEU A 349 25.32 0.05 -10.63
N PHE A 350 26.06 1.14 -10.45
CA PHE A 350 26.51 1.98 -11.56
C PHE A 350 27.89 1.53 -12.07
N THR A 351 27.91 0.90 -13.24
CA THR A 351 29.18 0.51 -13.90
C THR A 351 29.79 1.65 -14.71
N LYS A 352 28.94 2.57 -15.20
CA LYS A 352 29.36 3.78 -15.92
C LYS A 352 28.30 4.86 -15.79
N VAL A 353 28.74 6.08 -15.50
CA VAL A 353 27.96 7.31 -15.68
C VAL A 353 28.81 8.29 -16.50
N ASN A 354 28.23 8.89 -17.54
CA ASN A 354 28.86 9.96 -18.30
C ASN A 354 28.79 11.26 -17.50
N GLU A 355 29.79 11.50 -16.66
CA GLU A 355 29.83 12.65 -15.76
C GLU A 355 29.91 14.02 -16.48
N SER A 356 30.07 14.06 -17.81
CA SER A 356 29.95 15.32 -18.55
C SER A 356 28.55 15.94 -18.42
N ILE A 357 27.50 15.15 -18.18
CA ILE A 357 26.15 15.66 -17.90
C ILE A 357 26.09 16.49 -16.61
N PHE A 358 27.01 16.26 -15.66
CA PHE A 358 27.07 17.02 -14.41
C PHE A 358 27.51 18.46 -14.58
N THR A 359 28.00 18.83 -15.77
CA THR A 359 28.28 20.23 -16.11
C THR A 359 27.01 21.03 -16.44
N ARG A 360 25.89 20.35 -16.71
CA ARG A 360 24.60 21.00 -16.93
C ARG A 360 24.14 21.66 -15.62
N PRO A 361 23.56 22.87 -15.66
CA PRO A 361 23.21 23.63 -14.46
C PRO A 361 22.38 22.87 -13.44
N VAL A 362 21.35 22.11 -13.85
CA VAL A 362 20.49 21.35 -12.92
C VAL A 362 21.28 20.34 -12.08
N TYR A 363 22.25 19.63 -12.68
CA TYR A 363 23.11 18.69 -11.96
C TYR A 363 24.17 19.42 -11.15
N ALA A 364 24.82 20.43 -11.74
CA ALA A 364 25.88 21.18 -11.08
C ALA A 364 25.38 21.80 -9.76
N LYS A 365 24.19 22.41 -9.76
CA LYS A 365 23.59 23.00 -8.55
C LYS A 365 23.18 21.96 -7.51
N LEU A 366 22.66 20.81 -7.94
CA LEU A 366 22.39 19.70 -7.03
C LEU A 366 23.68 19.18 -6.37
N ILE A 367 24.74 19.03 -7.17
CA ILE A 367 26.04 18.54 -6.70
C ILE A 367 26.73 19.55 -5.77
N ASP A 368 26.57 20.86 -6.01
CA ASP A 368 27.03 21.92 -5.09
C ASP A 368 26.41 21.74 -3.68
N VAL A 369 25.12 21.41 -3.61
CA VAL A 369 24.42 21.10 -2.34
C VAL A 369 25.01 19.87 -1.67
N TYR A 370 25.28 18.80 -2.42
CA TYR A 370 25.88 17.57 -1.88
C TYR A 370 27.31 17.77 -1.39
N ASN A 371 28.14 18.50 -2.14
CA ASN A 371 29.52 18.79 -1.77
C ASN A 371 29.63 19.67 -0.52
N ALA A 372 28.63 20.53 -0.28
CA ALA A 372 28.58 21.40 0.88
C ALA A 372 28.17 20.67 2.18
N ASN A 373 27.73 19.41 2.12
CA ASN A 373 27.33 18.59 3.28
C ASN A 373 26.38 19.32 4.24
N LEU A 374 25.31 19.91 3.69
CA LEU A 374 24.43 20.83 4.42
C LEU A 374 23.50 20.15 5.43
N PHE A 375 23.34 18.82 5.38
CA PHE A 375 22.33 18.06 6.11
C PHE A 375 22.97 16.93 6.92
N SER A 376 22.43 16.68 8.12
CA SER A 376 22.74 15.47 8.88
C SER A 376 21.78 14.36 8.44
N PRO A 377 22.27 13.18 8.02
CA PRO A 377 21.38 12.07 7.69
C PRO A 377 20.66 11.48 8.91
N GLN A 378 21.00 11.84 10.17
CA GLN A 378 20.32 11.32 11.35
C GLN A 378 19.06 12.12 11.67
N VAL A 379 17.88 11.51 11.50
CA VAL A 379 16.58 12.20 11.71
C VAL A 379 16.30 12.62 13.16
N CYS A 380 17.08 12.10 14.11
CA CYS A 380 17.00 12.45 15.52
C CYS A 380 17.91 13.62 15.92
N ASP A 381 18.71 14.15 15.00
CA ASP A 381 19.50 15.36 15.22
C ASP A 381 18.67 16.57 14.81
N GLN A 382 18.72 17.64 15.60
CA GLN A 382 17.97 18.87 15.29
C GLN A 382 18.57 19.53 14.03
N GLU A 383 17.73 19.75 13.02
CA GLU A 383 18.15 20.46 11.82
C GLU A 383 18.44 21.93 12.16
N MET A 384 19.56 22.41 11.63
CA MET A 384 19.98 23.80 11.69
C MET A 384 19.10 24.67 10.81
N GLU A 385 18.86 25.90 11.30
CA GLU A 385 18.11 26.90 10.55
C GLU A 385 18.68 27.13 9.14
N ILE A 386 17.82 27.17 8.14
CA ILE A 386 18.18 27.45 6.75
C ILE A 386 18.57 28.93 6.61
N SER A 387 19.87 29.19 6.79
CA SER A 387 20.46 30.53 6.75
C SER A 387 21.80 30.51 6.02
N GLY A 388 22.36 31.71 5.76
CA GLY A 388 23.70 31.87 5.17
C GLY A 388 23.93 31.04 3.91
N ASN A 389 25.05 30.32 3.88
CA ASN A 389 25.45 29.47 2.75
C ASN A 389 24.44 28.34 2.46
N LYS A 390 23.85 27.73 3.51
CA LYS A 390 22.84 26.67 3.34
C LYS A 390 21.66 27.22 2.54
N LYS A 391 21.11 28.37 2.95
CA LYS A 391 20.03 29.02 2.21
C LYS A 391 20.44 29.35 0.77
N GLN A 392 21.61 29.94 0.55
CA GLN A 392 22.08 30.32 -0.80
C GLN A 392 22.13 29.12 -1.76
N LEU A 393 22.66 27.99 -1.32
CA LEU A 393 22.78 26.79 -2.15
C LEU A 393 21.42 26.14 -2.43
N LEU A 394 20.55 26.04 -1.42
CA LEU A 394 19.19 25.51 -1.59
C LEU A 394 18.34 26.42 -2.49
N ASP A 395 18.48 27.74 -2.36
CA ASP A 395 17.82 28.69 -3.25
C ASP A 395 18.33 28.55 -4.69
N ALA A 396 19.63 28.39 -4.88
CA ALA A 396 20.24 28.27 -6.20
C ALA A 396 19.77 27.02 -6.94
N VAL A 397 19.77 25.84 -6.30
CA VAL A 397 19.28 24.61 -6.93
C VAL A 397 17.78 24.67 -7.19
N THR A 398 16.99 25.20 -6.26
CA THR A 398 15.53 25.29 -6.44
C THR A 398 15.18 26.25 -7.57
N LYS A 399 15.84 27.41 -7.63
CA LYS A 399 15.69 28.37 -8.74
C LYS A 399 16.08 27.77 -10.08
N GLU A 400 17.16 27.00 -10.13
CA GLU A 400 17.56 26.29 -11.34
C GLU A 400 16.45 25.32 -11.79
N PHE A 401 15.92 24.50 -10.87
CA PHE A 401 14.85 23.55 -11.19
C PHE A 401 13.57 24.24 -11.66
N VAL A 402 13.11 25.29 -10.97
CA VAL A 402 11.84 25.94 -11.33
C VAL A 402 11.91 26.71 -12.64
N ASN A 403 13.09 27.10 -13.11
CA ASN A 403 13.28 27.78 -14.39
C ASN A 403 13.31 26.80 -15.59
N THR A 404 13.39 25.49 -15.34
CA THR A 404 13.34 24.49 -16.42
C THR A 404 11.96 24.43 -17.08
N LYS A 405 11.93 24.13 -18.38
CA LYS A 405 10.66 23.87 -19.10
C LYS A 405 9.84 22.75 -18.44
N VAL A 406 10.53 21.76 -17.89
CA VAL A 406 9.94 20.61 -17.20
C VAL A 406 9.12 21.06 -15.98
N PHE A 407 9.69 21.91 -15.12
CA PHE A 407 8.95 22.44 -13.98
C PHE A 407 7.84 23.40 -14.40
N GLN A 408 8.04 24.22 -15.44
CA GLN A 408 6.99 25.11 -15.94
C GLN A 408 5.75 24.34 -16.42
N LEU A 409 5.94 23.19 -17.07
CA LEU A 409 4.85 22.28 -17.43
C LEU A 409 4.13 21.71 -16.20
N ALA A 410 4.89 21.24 -15.21
CA ALA A 410 4.36 20.73 -13.95
C ALA A 410 3.57 21.79 -13.16
N PHE A 411 4.09 23.02 -13.10
CA PHE A 411 3.44 24.15 -12.46
C PHE A 411 2.15 24.53 -13.18
N GLN A 412 2.15 24.57 -14.52
CA GLN A 412 0.94 24.84 -15.29
C GLN A 412 -0.12 23.76 -15.06
N TYR A 413 0.26 22.48 -15.06
CA TYR A 413 -0.66 21.39 -14.72
C TYR A 413 -1.26 21.57 -13.31
N LEU A 414 -0.44 21.90 -12.31
CA LEU A 414 -0.93 22.14 -10.96
C LEU A 414 -1.90 23.33 -10.87
N LYS A 415 -1.72 24.36 -11.71
CA LYS A 415 -2.68 25.47 -11.84
C LYS A 415 -4.00 24.99 -12.42
N ASP A 416 -3.94 24.19 -13.48
CA ASP A 416 -5.11 23.66 -14.15
C ASP A 416 -5.91 22.70 -13.24
N GLN A 417 -5.21 21.98 -12.35
CA GLN A 417 -5.82 21.16 -11.28
C GLN A 417 -6.29 21.97 -10.06
N GLY A 418 -6.16 23.30 -10.07
CA GLY A 418 -6.55 24.17 -8.96
C GLY A 418 -5.71 23.99 -7.68
N LYS A 419 -4.51 23.40 -7.78
CA LYS A 419 -3.62 23.13 -6.63
C LYS A 419 -2.72 24.30 -6.29
N VAL A 420 -2.38 25.13 -7.28
CA VAL A 420 -1.56 26.33 -7.12
C VAL A 420 -2.16 27.48 -7.93
N SER A 421 -1.74 28.71 -7.62
CA SER A 421 -2.20 29.92 -8.32
C SER A 421 -1.04 30.92 -8.46
N GLY A 422 -1.25 31.96 -9.26
CA GLY A 422 -0.23 33.00 -9.50
C GLY A 422 0.88 32.57 -10.47
N SER A 423 2.01 33.28 -10.38
CA SER A 423 3.26 32.97 -11.06
C SER A 423 4.12 32.00 -10.24
N VAL A 424 5.17 31.46 -10.86
CA VAL A 424 6.15 30.63 -10.13
C VAL A 424 6.81 31.43 -9.01
N ASP A 425 7.09 32.72 -9.21
CA ASP A 425 7.67 33.60 -8.19
C ASP A 425 6.73 33.78 -6.99
N ASP A 426 5.41 33.89 -7.24
CA ASP A 426 4.42 33.98 -6.17
C ASP A 426 4.33 32.67 -5.36
N TYR A 427 4.47 31.53 -6.04
CA TYR A 427 4.39 30.21 -5.43
C TYR A 427 5.70 29.76 -4.77
N TYR A 428 6.85 30.31 -5.18
CA TYR A 428 8.18 29.88 -4.76
C TYR A 428 8.34 29.75 -3.23
N PRO A 429 7.86 30.70 -2.38
CA PRO A 429 7.95 30.53 -0.93
C PRO A 429 7.23 29.29 -0.41
N THR A 430 6.06 28.97 -0.98
CA THR A 430 5.28 27.78 -0.62
C THR A 430 5.94 26.51 -1.09
N LEU A 431 6.51 26.51 -2.31
CA LEU A 431 7.28 25.38 -2.82
C LEU A 431 8.54 25.13 -1.98
N PHE A 432 9.24 26.19 -1.60
CA PHE A 432 10.41 26.11 -0.74
C PHE A 432 10.03 25.53 0.62
N GLN A 433 8.93 26.01 1.22
CA GLN A 433 8.40 25.43 2.45
C GLN A 433 8.02 23.96 2.28
N LEU A 434 7.39 23.58 1.16
CA LEU A 434 7.00 22.20 0.88
C LEU A 434 8.21 21.26 0.94
N TRP A 435 9.32 21.63 0.32
CA TRP A 435 10.49 20.76 0.24
C TRP A 435 11.44 20.86 1.44
N PHE A 436 11.60 22.05 2.02
CA PHE A 436 12.63 22.32 3.02
C PHE A 436 12.11 22.59 4.42
N GLY A 437 10.80 22.69 4.61
CA GLY A 437 10.23 22.85 5.94
C GLY A 437 10.48 21.60 6.79
N THR A 438 10.90 21.83 8.02
CA THR A 438 11.34 20.76 8.92
C THR A 438 10.20 20.19 9.74
N TYR A 439 10.21 18.89 9.96
CA TYR A 439 9.27 18.17 10.81
C TYR A 439 9.99 17.05 11.58
N SER A 440 9.28 16.43 12.53
CA SER A 440 9.84 15.35 13.34
C SER A 440 9.53 13.97 12.78
N ARG A 441 10.58 13.18 12.55
CA ARG A 441 10.50 11.70 12.40
C ARG A 441 10.98 10.95 13.65
N CYS A 442 11.46 11.67 14.67
CA CYS A 442 12.06 11.13 15.88
C CYS A 442 11.60 11.87 17.15
N HIS A 443 10.43 11.48 17.68
CA HIS A 443 9.95 11.86 19.01
C HIS A 443 10.00 13.38 19.33
N GLY A 444 9.74 14.24 18.35
CA GLY A 444 9.63 15.70 18.53
C GLY A 444 10.83 16.49 17.99
N THR A 445 11.97 15.86 17.70
CA THR A 445 13.12 16.56 17.10
C THR A 445 12.83 16.89 15.64
N LEU A 446 12.95 18.17 15.26
CA LEU A 446 12.76 18.63 13.88
C LEU A 446 14.04 18.38 13.07
N GLY A 447 14.28 17.13 12.71
CA GLY A 447 15.50 16.65 12.05
C GLY A 447 15.29 16.10 10.64
N SER A 448 14.17 16.40 9.98
CA SER A 448 13.87 15.89 8.64
C SER A 448 13.08 16.92 7.84
N SER A 449 13.21 16.86 6.52
CA SER A 449 12.47 17.62 5.51
C SER A 449 12.22 16.75 4.28
N GLY A 450 11.35 17.19 3.38
CA GLY A 450 11.11 16.47 2.12
C GLY A 450 12.37 16.35 1.26
N TRP A 451 13.22 17.38 1.26
CA TRP A 451 14.51 17.38 0.57
C TRP A 451 15.50 16.39 1.18
N GLU A 452 15.56 16.30 2.52
CA GLU A 452 16.40 15.31 3.20
C GLU A 452 15.95 13.89 2.89
N HIS A 453 14.65 13.63 2.98
CA HIS A 453 14.09 12.31 2.72
C HIS A 453 14.29 11.84 1.27
N VAL A 454 14.12 12.73 0.29
CA VAL A 454 14.18 12.37 -1.14
C VAL A 454 15.59 12.50 -1.70
N PHE A 455 16.18 13.70 -1.65
CA PHE A 455 17.39 14.04 -2.40
C PHE A 455 18.69 13.85 -1.62
N SER A 456 18.74 14.25 -0.34
CA SER A 456 20.00 14.17 0.43
C SER A 456 20.24 12.77 1.01
N GLY A 457 19.13 12.13 1.41
CA GLY A 457 19.06 10.88 2.13
C GLY A 457 19.13 11.06 3.65
N GLU A 458 18.39 10.23 4.39
CA GLU A 458 18.31 10.21 5.84
C GLU A 458 18.14 8.76 6.37
N TRP A 459 18.52 8.54 7.62
CA TRP A 459 18.38 7.29 8.34
C TRP A 459 17.76 7.49 9.71
N LYS A 460 17.06 6.45 10.16
CA LYS A 460 16.45 6.36 11.47
C LYS A 460 16.86 5.05 12.13
N GLY A 461 17.38 5.14 13.35
CA GLY A 461 17.86 3.95 14.06
C GLY A 461 19.04 3.31 13.34
N LYS A 462 18.82 2.18 12.66
CA LYS A 462 19.85 1.43 11.90
C LYS A 462 19.51 1.27 10.41
N GLU A 463 18.51 1.99 9.93
CA GLU A 463 17.98 1.83 8.58
C GLU A 463 17.98 3.17 7.83
N VAL A 464 18.29 3.12 6.53
CA VAL A 464 18.14 4.27 5.64
C VAL A 464 16.65 4.46 5.35
N ASP A 465 16.06 5.50 5.91
CA ASP A 465 14.63 5.79 5.84
C ASP A 465 14.31 6.36 4.44
N GLY A 466 14.90 7.50 4.09
CA GLY A 466 14.75 8.14 2.79
C GLY A 466 16.07 8.22 2.04
N GLN A 467 16.08 7.88 0.75
CA GLN A 467 17.12 8.22 -0.22
C GLN A 467 16.61 7.74 -1.59
N HIS A 468 16.25 8.69 -2.47
CA HIS A 468 15.50 8.42 -3.69
C HIS A 468 16.01 9.24 -4.90
N ASP A 469 17.26 9.70 -4.84
CA ASP A 469 17.92 10.41 -5.93
C ASP A 469 19.12 9.61 -6.45
N TRP A 470 19.12 9.28 -7.74
CA TRP A 470 20.16 8.44 -8.32
C TRP A 470 21.53 9.14 -8.38
N VAL A 471 21.55 10.48 -8.51
CA VAL A 471 22.80 11.25 -8.56
C VAL A 471 23.51 11.15 -7.21
N ARG A 472 22.77 11.34 -6.11
CA ARG A 472 23.26 11.20 -4.74
C ARG A 472 23.76 9.79 -4.49
N TYR A 473 22.97 8.78 -4.86
CA TYR A 473 23.37 7.39 -4.72
C TYR A 473 24.68 7.12 -5.44
N TYR A 474 24.75 7.48 -6.74
CA TYR A 474 25.92 7.26 -7.57
C TYR A 474 27.18 7.91 -6.98
N LEU A 475 27.08 9.16 -6.51
CA LEU A 475 28.22 9.87 -5.92
C LEU A 475 28.70 9.23 -4.62
N ILE A 476 27.80 8.66 -3.82
CA ILE A 476 28.17 7.95 -2.59
C ILE A 476 28.77 6.57 -2.93
N GLU A 477 28.16 5.81 -3.85
CA GLU A 477 28.65 4.51 -4.31
C GLU A 477 30.05 4.64 -4.93
N LYS A 478 30.26 5.63 -5.80
CA LYS A 478 31.57 5.95 -6.39
C LYS A 478 32.65 6.21 -5.34
N ASN A 479 32.28 6.74 -4.18
CA ASN A 479 33.18 7.01 -3.06
C ASN A 479 33.22 5.86 -2.02
N ASN A 480 32.73 4.67 -2.37
CA ASN A 480 32.65 3.48 -1.51
C ASN A 480 31.81 3.68 -0.23
N GLY A 481 30.91 4.67 -0.20
CA GLY A 481 30.01 4.88 0.91
C GLY A 481 28.75 4.01 0.85
N ILE A 482 28.44 3.47 -0.33
CA ILE A 482 27.31 2.55 -0.55
C ILE A 482 27.85 1.19 -1.01
N ASN A 483 27.26 0.13 -0.44
CA ASN A 483 27.39 -1.23 -0.92
C ASN A 483 26.05 -1.71 -1.46
N TYR A 484 25.94 -1.86 -2.77
CA TYR A 484 24.77 -2.45 -3.42
C TYR A 484 24.66 -3.94 -3.10
N HIS A 485 23.47 -4.43 -2.76
CA HIS A 485 23.27 -5.84 -2.40
C HIS A 485 22.53 -6.64 -3.48
N GLY A 486 21.84 -5.97 -4.41
CA GLY A 486 21.03 -6.60 -5.44
C GLY A 486 19.69 -5.93 -5.66
N TYR A 487 18.98 -6.38 -6.68
CA TYR A 487 17.67 -5.84 -7.05
C TYR A 487 16.52 -6.64 -6.43
N ASP A 488 15.40 -6.00 -6.14
CA ASP A 488 14.13 -6.68 -5.89
C ASP A 488 13.26 -6.68 -7.16
N SER A 489 13.24 -5.55 -7.88
CA SER A 489 12.69 -5.42 -9.23
C SER A 489 13.28 -4.22 -9.94
N HIS A 490 13.19 -4.22 -11.27
CA HIS A 490 13.55 -3.07 -12.07
C HIS A 490 12.85 -3.13 -13.42
N ASP A 491 12.68 -1.97 -14.03
CA ASP A 491 12.19 -1.81 -15.39
C ASP A 491 13.22 -1.02 -16.19
N SER A 492 13.91 -1.74 -17.08
CA SER A 492 15.04 -1.19 -17.86
C SER A 492 16.12 -0.62 -16.93
N ASN A 493 16.82 0.43 -17.38
CA ASN A 493 17.63 1.33 -16.55
C ASN A 493 16.83 2.59 -16.18
N LEU A 494 15.50 2.55 -16.25
CA LEU A 494 14.67 3.73 -15.97
C LEU A 494 14.35 3.84 -14.48
N ILE A 495 14.06 2.71 -13.85
CA ILE A 495 13.61 2.64 -12.46
C ILE A 495 13.90 1.26 -11.89
N GLY A 496 14.12 1.19 -10.58
CA GLY A 496 14.10 -0.08 -9.87
C GLY A 496 14.02 0.07 -8.37
N THR A 497 13.75 -1.07 -7.73
CA THR A 497 13.66 -1.27 -6.29
C THR A 497 14.76 -2.25 -5.89
N PHE A 498 15.60 -1.91 -4.91
CA PHE A 498 16.79 -2.67 -4.56
C PHE A 498 17.20 -2.49 -3.09
N GLN A 499 18.16 -3.30 -2.66
CA GLN A 499 18.75 -3.27 -1.33
C GLN A 499 20.19 -2.78 -1.40
N TYR A 500 20.60 -2.00 -0.40
CA TYR A 500 21.98 -1.58 -0.22
C TYR A 500 22.26 -1.15 1.21
N THR A 501 23.53 -1.06 1.57
CA THR A 501 23.97 -0.41 2.80
C THR A 501 24.58 0.94 2.46
N TRP A 502 24.19 2.01 3.16
CA TRP A 502 24.90 3.29 3.16
C TRP A 502 25.64 3.43 4.50
N SER A 503 26.97 3.46 4.45
CA SER A 503 27.84 3.32 5.62
C SER A 503 27.56 2.00 6.37
N SER A 504 26.87 2.05 7.51
CA SER A 504 26.45 0.86 8.27
C SER A 504 24.93 0.70 8.34
N TYR A 505 24.17 1.55 7.63
CA TYR A 505 22.71 1.60 7.67
C TYR A 505 22.13 0.86 6.47
N LEU A 506 21.26 -0.10 6.73
CA LEU A 506 20.66 -0.93 5.68
C LEU A 506 19.43 -0.23 5.11
N LYS A 507 19.35 -0.08 3.78
CA LYS A 507 18.09 0.14 3.07
C LYS A 507 17.58 -1.21 2.58
N LYS A 508 16.60 -1.79 3.28
CA LYS A 508 16.06 -3.12 2.93
C LYS A 508 15.41 -3.13 1.54
N ILE A 509 14.61 -2.09 1.28
CA ILE A 509 13.88 -1.85 0.04
C ILE A 509 13.89 -0.34 -0.19
N GLY A 510 14.26 0.06 -1.41
CA GLY A 510 14.24 1.45 -1.83
C GLY A 510 14.51 1.55 -3.32
N GLY A 511 14.05 2.63 -3.93
CA GLY A 511 14.17 2.81 -5.37
C GLY A 511 14.20 4.27 -5.76
N PHE A 512 14.64 4.51 -6.99
CA PHE A 512 14.66 5.82 -7.61
C PHE A 512 14.57 5.68 -9.13
N PHE A 513 14.24 6.77 -9.81
CA PHE A 513 14.49 6.87 -11.24
C PHE A 513 15.99 6.94 -11.48
N THR A 514 16.45 6.38 -12.60
CA THR A 514 17.87 6.41 -12.98
C THR A 514 18.14 7.08 -14.32
N ASP A 515 17.11 7.27 -15.15
CA ASP A 515 17.26 7.87 -16.49
C ASP A 515 16.54 9.22 -16.60
N THR A 516 16.41 9.96 -15.50
CA THR A 516 15.72 11.25 -15.40
C THR A 516 16.66 12.36 -14.95
N SER A 517 16.30 13.62 -15.23
CA SER A 517 16.99 14.77 -14.66
C SER A 517 16.50 15.06 -13.22
N PRO A 518 17.33 15.68 -12.36
CA PRO A 518 16.88 16.12 -11.04
C PRO A 518 15.66 17.06 -11.09
N SER A 519 15.58 17.88 -12.14
CA SER A 519 14.45 18.77 -12.35
C SER A 519 13.16 18.01 -12.70
N PHE A 520 13.25 16.91 -13.45
CA PHE A 520 12.12 16.02 -13.71
C PHE A 520 11.62 15.37 -12.44
N ASP A 521 12.53 14.78 -11.65
CA ASP A 521 12.19 14.11 -10.39
C ASP A 521 11.52 15.10 -9.41
N PHE A 522 12.14 16.26 -9.19
CA PHE A 522 11.59 17.31 -8.35
C PHE A 522 10.18 17.75 -8.82
N SER A 523 10.01 17.92 -10.13
CA SER A 523 8.74 18.37 -10.73
C SER A 523 7.64 17.33 -10.59
N ILE A 524 7.90 16.07 -10.97
CA ILE A 524 6.87 15.02 -10.94
C ILE A 524 6.51 14.62 -9.51
N LEU A 525 7.49 14.58 -8.60
CA LEU A 525 7.23 14.30 -7.19
C LEU A 525 6.42 15.44 -6.54
N THR A 526 6.65 16.70 -6.92
CA THR A 526 5.81 17.84 -6.49
C THR A 526 4.37 17.70 -7.03
N VAL A 527 4.21 17.36 -8.31
CA VAL A 527 2.89 17.14 -8.92
C VAL A 527 2.13 16.03 -8.19
N CYS A 528 2.78 14.89 -7.99
CA CYS A 528 2.18 13.75 -7.33
C CYS A 528 1.80 14.08 -5.88
N ALA A 529 2.66 14.76 -5.12
CA ALA A 529 2.36 15.12 -3.73
C ALA A 529 1.15 16.06 -3.57
N LEU A 530 0.91 16.95 -4.54
CA LEU A 530 -0.15 17.96 -4.45
C LEU A 530 -1.46 17.54 -5.14
N ALA A 531 -1.36 16.80 -6.24
CA ALA A 531 -2.51 16.40 -7.05
C ALA A 531 -2.93 14.93 -6.82
N HIS A 532 -1.99 14.05 -6.46
CA HIS A 532 -2.14 12.59 -6.47
C HIS A 532 -1.48 11.91 -5.25
N SER A 533 -1.61 12.51 -4.07
CA SER A 533 -1.00 12.00 -2.84
C SER A 533 -1.58 10.64 -2.44
N GLY A 534 -0.79 9.81 -1.77
CA GLY A 534 -1.16 8.46 -1.33
C GLY A 534 -0.15 7.40 -1.76
N SER A 535 -0.36 6.17 -1.28
CA SER A 535 0.39 4.97 -1.70
C SER A 535 0.09 4.70 -3.17
N ASN A 536 1.10 4.90 -4.03
CA ASN A 536 0.96 4.83 -5.50
C ASN A 536 -0.24 5.62 -6.03
N GLY A 537 -0.56 6.74 -5.38
CA GLY A 537 -1.67 7.61 -5.76
C GLY A 537 -1.46 8.21 -7.15
N CYS A 538 -0.18 8.40 -7.54
CA CYS A 538 0.20 8.97 -8.82
C CYS A 538 0.70 7.86 -9.75
N ARG A 539 -0.05 7.60 -10.83
CA ARG A 539 0.20 6.50 -11.76
C ARG A 539 0.31 7.04 -13.18
N PHE A 540 1.33 6.65 -13.93
CA PHE A 540 1.51 7.01 -15.34
C PHE A 540 2.49 6.03 -16.01
N ASN A 541 2.57 6.05 -17.34
CA ASN A 541 3.62 5.38 -18.08
C ASN A 541 4.76 6.35 -18.39
N LEU A 542 6.00 5.89 -18.29
CA LEU A 542 7.20 6.62 -18.71
C LEU A 542 8.04 5.70 -19.60
N ASP A 543 8.30 6.12 -20.83
CA ASP A 543 9.00 5.33 -21.86
C ASP A 543 8.42 3.90 -22.06
N GLY A 544 7.11 3.74 -21.83
CA GLY A 544 6.40 2.47 -21.96
C GLY A 544 6.41 1.60 -20.70
N TYR A 545 7.02 2.05 -19.60
CA TYR A 545 7.02 1.37 -18.31
C TYR A 545 5.99 1.99 -17.36
N PRO A 546 5.19 1.18 -16.66
CA PRO A 546 4.28 1.69 -15.65
C PRO A 546 5.07 2.21 -14.45
N ILE A 547 4.78 3.44 -14.05
CA ILE A 547 5.40 4.12 -12.93
C ILE A 547 4.34 4.42 -11.88
N TYR A 548 4.72 4.17 -10.63
CA TYR A 548 3.91 4.44 -9.46
C TYR A 548 4.69 5.36 -8.54
N ILE A 549 4.11 6.50 -8.16
CA ILE A 549 4.72 7.39 -7.16
C ILE A 549 3.86 7.34 -5.90
N THR A 550 4.51 6.95 -4.80
CA THR A 550 3.98 7.14 -3.46
C THR A 550 4.44 8.50 -2.95
N SER A 551 3.51 9.32 -2.47
CA SER A 551 3.87 10.62 -1.90
C SER A 551 2.89 11.08 -0.83
N TYR A 552 3.40 11.66 0.25
CA TYR A 552 2.60 12.18 1.36
C TYR A 552 3.09 13.56 1.78
N THR A 553 2.15 14.39 2.22
CA THR A 553 2.44 15.67 2.87
C THR A 553 2.01 15.64 4.33
N GLN A 554 2.57 16.54 5.14
CA GLN A 554 2.19 16.76 6.53
C GLN A 554 2.26 18.23 6.89
N GLU A 555 1.66 18.61 8.01
CA GLU A 555 1.78 19.95 8.56
C GLU A 555 3.16 20.13 9.24
N CYS A 556 3.74 21.31 9.08
CA CYS A 556 5.03 21.71 9.63
C CYS A 556 5.02 23.21 9.94
N THR A 557 6.05 23.69 10.63
CA THR A 557 6.17 25.14 10.91
C THR A 557 6.29 25.91 9.60
N GLY A 558 5.31 26.76 9.30
CA GLY A 558 5.26 27.54 8.06
C GLY A 558 4.27 27.03 7.01
N GLY A 559 3.61 25.88 7.23
CA GLY A 559 2.53 25.38 6.39
C GLY A 559 2.63 23.87 6.14
N LYS A 560 2.47 23.47 4.88
CA LYS A 560 2.50 22.07 4.46
C LYS A 560 3.90 21.69 3.95
N CYS A 561 4.39 20.54 4.39
CA CYS A 561 5.66 19.95 3.99
C CYS A 561 5.46 18.61 3.29
N LEU A 562 6.34 18.29 2.36
CA LEU A 562 6.47 16.96 1.80
C LEU A 562 7.08 16.05 2.86
N SER A 563 6.39 14.98 3.22
CA SER A 563 6.87 13.98 4.17
C SER A 563 7.70 12.92 3.46
N THR A 564 7.17 12.33 2.38
CA THR A 564 7.88 11.35 1.57
C THR A 564 7.40 11.44 0.13
N ALA A 565 8.29 11.14 -0.82
CA ALA A 565 7.94 10.93 -2.21
C ALA A 565 8.97 10.01 -2.86
N TYR A 566 8.54 8.94 -3.49
CA TYR A 566 9.44 8.06 -4.22
C TYR A 566 8.72 7.30 -5.34
N PRO A 567 9.42 7.01 -6.44
CA PRO A 567 8.88 6.19 -7.51
C PRO A 567 9.10 4.69 -7.23
N SER A 568 8.26 3.86 -7.85
CA SER A 568 8.31 2.41 -7.83
C SER A 568 7.90 1.86 -9.19
N ASP A 569 8.55 0.76 -9.59
CA ASP A 569 8.21 -0.08 -10.75
C ASP A 569 7.15 -1.14 -10.40
N LYS A 570 6.79 -1.24 -9.12
CA LYS A 570 5.73 -2.11 -8.60
C LYS A 570 4.54 -1.27 -8.12
N SER A 571 3.36 -1.64 -8.64
CA SER A 571 2.06 -1.11 -8.24
C SER A 571 1.82 -1.25 -6.77
#